data_AF-A0A6B0Y0W7-F1
#
_entry.id   AF-A0A6B0Y0W7-F1
#
_cell.length_a   1.000
_cell.length_b   1.000
_cell.length_c   1.000
_cell.angle_alpha   90.00
_cell.angle_beta   90.00
_cell.angle_gamma   90.00
#
_symmetry.space_group_name_H-M   'P 1'
#
loop_
_entity.id
_entity.type
_entity.pdbx_description
1 polymer ?
#
loop_
_entity_poly.entity_id
_entity_poly.type
_entity_poly.pdbx_seq_one_letter_code
_entity_poly.pdbx_strand_id
1 'polypeptide(L)'
;MSVVEVDGVWKVFGDKAAEAIAAVRNEGLGKAEVLDRFGAIIGVRDASFTVGEGEIFCLMGLSGSGKSTLVRHINRLIEPTTGTIRILGEDIGAMTSE
;
A
#
# COMPACT_ATOMS: atom_id res chain seq x y z
N MET A 1 -6.74 21.83 1.92
CA MET A 1 -7.66 20.68 1.86
C MET A 1 -6.86 19.50 1.33
N SER A 2 -6.89 18.35 2.00
CA SER A 2 -6.30 17.10 1.48
C SER A 2 -7.19 16.57 0.35
N VAL A 3 -6.57 16.20 -0.77
CA VAL A 3 -7.25 15.60 -1.92
C VAL A 3 -6.96 14.10 -1.98
N VAL A 4 -5.75 13.69 -1.59
CA VAL A 4 -5.39 12.27 -1.47
C VAL A 4 -4.98 11.99 -0.04
N GLU A 5 -5.55 10.97 0.56
CA GLU A 5 -5.17 10.48 1.88
C GLU A 5 -4.89 8.99 1.78
N VAL A 6 -3.69 8.58 2.18
CA VAL A 6 -3.25 7.19 2.26
C VAL A 6 -2.99 6.90 3.72
N ASP A 7 -3.62 5.86 4.26
CA ASP A 7 -3.53 5.51 5.67
C ASP A 7 -3.27 4.02 5.88
N GLY A 8 -2.10 3.69 6.41
CA GLY A 8 -1.70 2.35 6.79
C GLY A 8 -1.75 1.36 5.63
N VAL A 9 -1.39 1.80 4.41
CA VAL A 9 -1.53 0.98 3.20
C VAL A 9 -0.41 -0.05 3.12
N TRP A 10 -0.83 -1.30 2.96
CA TRP A 10 0.04 -2.44 2.70
C TRP A 10 -0.30 -3.06 1.35
N LYS A 11 0.74 -3.54 0.67
CA LYS A 11 0.59 -4.47 -0.44
C LYS A 11 1.61 -5.58 -0.32
N VAL A 12 1.11 -6.79 -0.13
CA VAL A 12 1.88 -8.02 -0.14
C VAL A 12 1.34 -8.90 -1.25
N PHE A 13 2.24 -9.35 -2.14
CA PHE A 13 1.92 -10.26 -3.24
C PHE A 13 2.20 -11.70 -2.79
N GLY A 14 1.26 -12.62 -3.04
CA GLY A 14 1.33 -14.02 -2.63
C GLY A 14 0.10 -14.42 -1.81
N ASP A 15 -0.17 -15.73 -1.75
CA ASP A 15 -1.42 -16.25 -1.15
C ASP A 15 -1.47 -16.05 0.37
N LYS A 16 -0.30 -16.01 1.02
CA LYS A 16 -0.15 -15.86 2.48
C LYS A 16 0.04 -14.39 2.91
N ALA A 17 -0.56 -13.46 2.18
CA ALA A 17 -0.35 -12.02 2.40
C ALA A 17 -0.71 -11.55 3.82
N ALA A 18 -1.84 -12.01 4.36
CA ALA A 18 -2.31 -11.62 5.70
C ALA A 18 -1.38 -12.13 6.81
N GLU A 19 -0.95 -13.40 6.71
CA GLU A 19 -0.01 -14.03 7.63
C GLU A 19 1.35 -13.33 7.60
N ALA A 20 1.83 -12.99 6.40
CA ALA A 20 3.05 -12.23 6.22
C ALA A 20 2.99 -10.85 6.89
N ILE A 21 1.88 -10.12 6.76
CA ILE A 21 1.70 -8.81 7.44
C ILE A 21 1.74 -9.00 8.96
N ALA A 22 1.04 -10.00 9.49
CA ALA A 22 1.02 -10.29 10.92
C ALA A 22 2.42 -10.62 11.45
N ALA A 23 3.20 -11.43 10.73
CA ALA A 23 4.57 -11.77 11.10
C ALA A 23 5.51 -10.55 11.06
N VAL A 24 5.37 -9.65 10.08
CA VAL A 24 6.13 -8.40 10.06
C VAL A 24 5.81 -7.53 11.28
N ARG A 25 4.53 -7.42 11.66
CA ARG A 25 4.09 -6.60 12.81
C ARG A 25 4.50 -7.18 14.15
N ASN A 26 4.39 -8.49 14.32
CA ASN A 26 4.58 -9.16 15.60
C ASN A 26 6.03 -9.62 15.84
N GLU A 27 6.72 -10.02 14.77
CA GLU A 27 8.07 -10.60 14.83
C GLU A 27 9.14 -9.68 14.22
N GLY A 28 8.75 -8.62 13.50
CA GLY A 28 9.70 -7.67 12.90
C GLY A 28 10.38 -8.15 11.62
N LEU A 29 9.80 -9.12 10.92
CA LEU A 29 10.44 -9.74 9.75
C LEU A 29 10.75 -8.75 8.61
N GLY A 30 11.93 -8.93 8.01
CA GLY A 30 12.37 -8.27 6.80
C GLY A 30 11.76 -8.85 5.51
N LYS A 31 12.06 -8.21 4.37
CA LYS A 31 11.54 -8.65 3.06
C LYS A 31 12.03 -10.06 2.67
N ALA A 32 13.29 -10.37 2.96
CA ALA A 32 13.89 -11.67 2.62
C ALA A 32 13.27 -12.80 3.44
N GLU A 33 13.07 -12.59 4.74
CA GLU A 33 12.45 -13.57 5.64
C GLU A 33 10.98 -13.81 5.28
N VAL A 34 10.27 -12.76 4.87
CA VAL A 34 8.89 -12.91 4.40
C VAL A 34 8.80 -13.71 3.09
N LEU A 35 9.73 -13.49 2.16
CA LEU A 35 9.81 -14.28 0.94
C LEU A 35 10.09 -15.76 1.25
N ASP A 36 11.06 -16.03 2.12
CA ASP A 36 11.47 -17.39 2.48
C ASP A 36 10.36 -18.16 3.22
N ARG A 37 9.75 -17.55 4.25
CA ARG A 37 8.74 -18.22 5.10
C ARG A 37 7.36 -18.32 4.47
N PHE A 38 6.94 -17.31 3.72
CA PHE A 38 5.55 -17.19 3.24
C PHE A 38 5.43 -17.26 1.73
N GLY A 39 6.54 -17.28 0.98
CA GLY A 39 6.51 -17.18 -0.48
C GLY A 39 5.91 -15.86 -0.96
N ALA A 40 5.98 -14.82 -0.13
CA ALA A 40 5.28 -13.55 -0.34
C ALA A 40 6.26 -12.37 -0.50
N ILE A 41 5.88 -11.39 -1.32
CA ILE A 41 6.71 -10.20 -1.61
C ILE A 41 6.04 -8.95 -1.06
N ILE A 42 6.75 -8.24 -0.18
CA ILE A 42 6.30 -6.94 0.34
C ILE A 42 6.56 -5.84 -0.70
N GLY A 43 5.50 -5.41 -1.37
CA GLY A 43 5.52 -4.32 -2.35
C GLY A 43 5.39 -2.94 -1.71
N VAL A 44 4.47 -2.78 -0.76
CA VAL A 44 4.26 -1.56 0.03
C VAL A 44 4.09 -1.96 1.49
N ARG A 45 4.74 -1.24 2.40
CA ARG A 45 4.75 -1.51 3.84
C ARG A 45 4.32 -0.26 4.58
N ASP A 46 3.11 -0.28 5.14
CA ASP A 46 2.61 0.73 6.07
C ASP A 46 2.75 2.18 5.58
N ALA A 47 2.36 2.44 4.34
CA ALA A 47 2.44 3.78 3.78
C ALA A 47 1.29 4.64 4.33
N SER A 48 1.64 5.79 4.93
CA SER A 48 0.69 6.84 5.32
C SER A 48 1.20 8.20 4.87
N PHE A 49 0.39 8.94 4.12
CA PHE A 49 0.67 10.32 3.69
C PHE A 49 -0.60 11.01 3.19
N THR A 50 -0.55 12.34 3.12
CA THR A 50 -1.60 13.17 2.54
C THR A 50 -1.03 14.06 1.45
N VAL A 51 -1.82 14.32 0.40
CA VAL A 51 -1.49 15.28 -0.67
C VAL A 51 -2.58 16.33 -0.74
N GLY A 52 -2.18 17.60 -0.67
CA GLY A 52 -3.06 18.74 -0.76
C GLY A 52 -3.49 19.09 -2.19
N GLU A 53 -4.56 19.87 -2.29
CA GLU A 53 -4.99 20.45 -3.58
C GLU A 53 -3.88 21.34 -4.19
N GLY A 54 -3.58 21.11 -5.47
CA GLY A 54 -2.52 21.83 -6.20
C GLY A 54 -1.09 21.44 -5.80
N GLU A 55 -0.90 20.50 -4.86
CA GLU A 55 0.41 20.05 -4.42
C GLU A 55 1.08 19.15 -5.46
N ILE A 56 2.36 19.42 -5.75
CA ILE A 56 3.21 18.49 -6.51
C ILE A 56 3.91 17.56 -5.52
N PHE A 57 3.35 16.37 -5.33
CA PHE A 57 3.93 15.34 -4.47
C PHE A 57 4.87 14.41 -5.27
N CYS A 58 6.16 14.41 -4.94
CA CYS A 58 7.17 13.62 -5.65
C CYS A 58 7.45 12.29 -4.94
N LEU A 59 7.17 11.16 -5.61
CA LEU A 59 7.46 9.82 -5.10
C LEU A 59 8.74 9.27 -5.74
N MET A 60 9.85 9.26 -4.99
CA MET A 60 11.17 8.82 -5.46
C MET A 60 11.64 7.50 -4.81
N GLY A 61 12.64 6.87 -5.42
CA GLY A 61 13.25 5.63 -4.90
C GLY A 61 13.72 4.67 -6.01
N LEU A 62 14.54 3.69 -5.64
CA LEU A 62 15.12 2.70 -6.55
C LEU A 62 14.05 1.82 -7.24
N SER A 63 14.41 1.18 -8.35
CA SER A 63 13.54 0.19 -8.98
C SER A 63 13.14 -0.91 -7.97
N GLY A 64 11.88 -1.35 -8.01
CA GLY A 64 11.34 -2.34 -7.07
C GLY A 64 10.99 -1.82 -5.66
N SER A 65 11.12 -0.52 -5.37
CA SER A 65 10.79 0.04 -4.05
C SER A 65 9.29 0.15 -3.73
N GLY A 66 8.41 -0.12 -4.71
CA GLY A 66 6.95 -0.07 -4.53
C GLY A 66 6.25 1.18 -5.08
N LYS A 67 6.98 2.14 -5.67
CA LYS A 67 6.42 3.43 -6.13
C LYS A 67 5.22 3.28 -7.07
N SER A 68 5.41 2.54 -8.17
CA SER A 68 4.35 2.35 -9.16
C SER A 68 3.20 1.51 -8.59
N THR A 69 3.46 0.65 -7.60
CA THR A 69 2.41 -0.09 -6.89
C THR A 69 1.56 0.88 -6.05
N LEU A 70 2.21 1.79 -5.31
CA LEU A 70 1.53 2.80 -4.51
C LEU A 70 0.65 3.72 -5.36
N VAL A 71 1.18 4.23 -6.49
CA VAL A 71 0.42 5.05 -7.43
C VAL A 71 -0.74 4.27 -8.05
N ARG A 72 -0.57 2.97 -8.32
CA ARG A 72 -1.66 2.12 -8.84
C ARG A 72 -2.75 1.81 -7.82
N HIS A 73 -2.50 2.00 -6.53
CA HIS A 73 -3.58 1.94 -5.53
C HIS A 73 -4.48 3.17 -5.61
N ILE A 74 -3.91 4.35 -5.89
CA ILE A 74 -4.67 5.62 -5.98
C ILE A 74 -5.70 5.58 -7.10
N ASN A 75 -5.34 5.04 -8.27
CA ASN A 75 -6.28 4.86 -9.38
C ASN A 75 -6.96 3.47 -9.40
N ARG A 76 -6.82 2.71 -8.32
CA ARG A 76 -7.45 1.41 -8.10
C ARG A 76 -7.17 0.35 -9.17
N LEU A 77 -6.07 0.47 -9.91
CA LEU A 77 -5.62 -0.60 -10.83
C LEU A 77 -5.12 -1.83 -10.07
N ILE A 78 -4.70 -1.66 -8.83
CA ILE A 78 -4.32 -2.74 -7.92
C ILE A 78 -4.94 -2.43 -6.57
N GLU A 79 -5.64 -3.39 -5.97
CA GLU A 79 -6.16 -3.22 -4.61
C GLU A 79 -5.05 -3.37 -3.55
N PRO A 80 -5.05 -2.54 -2.50
CA PRO A 80 -4.20 -2.76 -1.34
C PRO A 80 -4.56 -4.09 -0.66
N THR A 81 -3.58 -4.70 0.02
CA THR A 81 -3.86 -5.87 0.87
C THR A 81 -4.60 -5.45 2.13
N THR A 82 -4.19 -4.33 2.74
CA THR A 82 -4.87 -3.68 3.87
C THR A 82 -4.62 -2.17 3.82
N GLY A 83 -5.36 -1.42 4.62
CA GLY A 83 -5.27 0.04 4.71
C GLY A 83 -6.31 0.72 3.84
N THR A 84 -6.34 2.04 3.93
CA THR A 84 -7.39 2.85 3.31
C THR A 84 -6.77 3.94 2.43
N ILE A 85 -7.41 4.21 1.30
CA ILE A 85 -7.10 5.35 0.45
C ILE A 85 -8.37 6.16 0.25
N ARG A 86 -8.29 7.46 0.50
CA ARG A 86 -9.38 8.40 0.25
C ARG A 86 -9.00 9.40 -0.82
N ILE A 87 -9.92 9.66 -1.74
CA ILE A 87 -9.80 10.70 -2.76
C ILE A 87 -10.96 11.67 -2.55
N LEU A 88 -10.64 12.95 -2.36
CA LEU A 88 -11.62 14.00 -2.04
C LEU A 88 -12.50 13.64 -0.81
N GLY A 89 -11.93 12.92 0.15
CA GLY A 89 -12.63 12.45 1.36
C GLY A 89 -13.40 11.14 1.20
N GLU A 90 -13.53 10.59 -0.02
CA GLU A 90 -14.24 9.34 -0.28
C GLU A 90 -13.28 8.14 -0.29
N ASP A 91 -13.62 7.08 0.46
CA ASP A 91 -12.85 5.82 0.45
C ASP A 91 -13.10 5.05 -0.86
N ILE A 92 -12.06 4.99 -1.69
CA ILE A 92 -12.17 4.39 -3.03
C ILE A 92 -12.25 2.86 -3.00
N GLY A 93 -11.84 2.21 -1.89
CA GLY A 93 -11.92 0.77 -1.72
C GLY A 93 -13.34 0.29 -1.37
N ALA A 94 -14.16 1.17 -0.79
CA ALA A 94 -15.55 0.90 -0.42
C ALA A 94 -16.54 1.14 -1.58
N MET A 95 -16.09 1.74 -2.69
CA MET A 95 -16.95 1.99 -3.85
C MET A 95 -17.29 0.67 -4.55
N THR A 96 -18.57 0.32 -4.59
CA THR A 96 -19.07 -0.78 -5.43
C THR A 96 -19.03 -0.36 -6.90
N SER A 97 -18.65 -1.27 -7.78
CA SER A 97 -18.78 -1.08 -9.23
C SER A 97 -20.27 -0.97 -9.58
N GLU A 98 -20.71 0.19 -10.06
CA GLU A 98 -21.97 0.32 -10.83
C GLU A 98 -21.80 -0.22 -12.25
#